data_AF-A0AAW9V697-F1
#
_entry.id   AF-A0AAW9V697-F1
#
_cell.length_a   1.000
_cell.length_b   1.000
_cell.length_c   1.000
_cell.angle_alpha   90.00
_cell.angle_beta   90.00
_cell.angle_gamma   90.00
#
_symmetry.space_group_name_H-M   'P 1'
#
loop_
_entity.id
_entity.type
_entity.pdbx_description
1 polymer ?
#
loop_
_entity_poly.entity_id
_entity_poly.type
_entity_poly.pdbx_seq_one_letter_code
_entity_poly.pdbx_strand_id
1 'polypeptide(L)'
;MSNQNLELSISALSAQLAQQAQQIAELQKQIADMQKAATCEKSDVPNLDHPNKAHAVCRLKGKDGFLEVNADDSNRLRLKRT
;
A
#
# COMPACT_ATOMS: atom_id res chain seq x y z
N MET A 1 -47.57 -6.64 -20.19
CA MET A 1 -46.71 -6.81 -18.99
C MET A 1 -45.66 -5.71 -19.04
N SER A 2 -45.58 -4.91 -17.98
CA SER A 2 -44.93 -3.58 -17.98
C SER A 2 -43.40 -3.66 -17.82
N ASN A 3 -42.67 -2.79 -18.53
CA ASN A 3 -41.22 -2.60 -18.42
C ASN A 3 -40.76 -2.05 -17.04
N GLN A 4 -41.70 -1.73 -16.15
CA GLN A 4 -41.42 -1.17 -14.81
C GLN A 4 -40.42 -2.01 -14.00
N ASN A 5 -40.49 -3.34 -14.08
CA ASN A 5 -39.56 -4.21 -13.37
C ASN A 5 -38.12 -4.10 -13.91
N LEU A 6 -37.96 -3.87 -15.20
CA LEU A 6 -36.66 -3.65 -15.81
C LEU A 6 -36.09 -2.29 -15.39
N GLU A 7 -36.92 -1.25 -15.40
CA GLU A 7 -36.51 0.10 -14.95
C GLU A 7 -36.08 0.12 -13.47
N LEU A 8 -36.84 -0.54 -12.60
CA LEU A 8 -36.49 -0.69 -11.18
C LEU A 8 -35.17 -1.45 -10.99
N SER A 9 -34.97 -2.52 -11.76
CA SER A 9 -33.74 -3.31 -11.72
C SER A 9 -32.54 -2.51 -12.22
N ILE A 10 -32.69 -1.75 -13.30
CA ILE A 10 -31.66 -0.85 -13.85
C ILE A 10 -31.31 0.25 -12.84
N SER A 11 -32.30 0.84 -12.19
CA SER A 11 -32.09 1.87 -11.17
C SER A 11 -31.34 1.31 -9.96
N ALA A 12 -31.70 0.11 -9.49
CA ALA A 12 -31.03 -0.54 -8.36
C ALA A 12 -29.57 -0.90 -8.69
N LEU A 13 -29.33 -1.45 -9.89
CA LEU A 13 -27.97 -1.76 -10.37
C LEU A 13 -27.12 -0.51 -10.51
N SER A 14 -27.69 0.59 -11.01
CA SER A 14 -26.98 1.86 -11.17
C SER A 14 -26.56 2.44 -9.82
N ALA A 15 -27.44 2.37 -8.81
CA ALA A 15 -27.12 2.82 -7.46
C ALA A 15 -26.01 1.95 -6.81
N GLN A 16 -26.07 0.63 -6.99
CA GLN A 16 -25.03 -0.28 -6.51
C GLN A 16 -23.69 -0.03 -7.19
N LEU A 17 -23.68 0.21 -8.50
CA LEU A 17 -22.47 0.53 -9.25
C LEU A 17 -21.83 1.84 -8.75
N ALA A 18 -22.64 2.87 -8.49
CA ALA A 18 -22.14 4.13 -7.94
C ALA A 18 -21.52 3.94 -6.55
N GLN A 19 -22.16 3.15 -5.67
CA GLN A 19 -21.61 2.82 -4.35
C GLN A 19 -20.30 2.01 -4.45
N GLN A 20 -20.24 1.03 -5.35
CA GLN A 20 -19.04 0.24 -5.57
C GLN A 20 -17.89 1.10 -6.11
N ALA A 21 -18.17 2.03 -7.03
CA ALA A 21 -17.16 2.96 -7.55
C ALA A 21 -16.56 3.83 -6.43
N GLN A 22 -17.39 4.30 -5.49
CA GLN A 22 -16.92 5.05 -4.32
C GLN A 22 -16.02 4.19 -3.41
N GLN A 23 -16.41 2.94 -3.16
CA GLN A 23 -15.60 2.01 -2.35
C GLN A 23 -14.25 1.71 -3.00
N ILE A 24 -14.21 1.53 -4.33
CA ILE A 24 -12.98 1.32 -5.08
C ILE A 24 -12.05 2.55 -4.95
N ALA A 25 -12.58 3.76 -5.08
CA ALA A 25 -11.80 4.98 -4.96
C ALA A 25 -11.17 5.13 -3.56
N GLU A 26 -11.91 4.80 -2.50
CA GLU A 26 -11.41 4.83 -1.13
C GLU A 26 -10.32 3.77 -0.89
N LEU A 27 -10.51 2.54 -1.39
CA LEU A 27 -9.50 1.50 -1.29
C LEU A 27 -8.23 1.86 -2.06
N GLN A 28 -8.35 2.44 -3.26
CA GLN A 28 -7.21 2.92 -4.04
C GLN A 28 -6.43 3.99 -3.28
N LYS A 29 -7.13 4.92 -2.62
CA LYS A 29 -6.50 5.94 -1.78
C LYS A 29 -5.73 5.32 -0.61
N GLN A 30 -6.34 4.37 0.11
CA GLN A 30 -5.68 3.67 1.22
C GLN A 30 -4.43 2.91 0.77
N ILE A 31 -4.48 2.22 -0.38
CA ILE A 31 -3.31 1.55 -0.96
C ILE A 31 -2.22 2.57 -1.31
N ALA A 32 -2.57 3.69 -1.96
CA ALA A 32 -1.60 4.72 -2.30
C ALA A 32 -0.94 5.33 -1.05
N ASP A 33 -1.71 5.56 0.01
CA ASP A 33 -1.17 6.07 1.28
C ASP A 33 -0.28 5.03 1.98
N MET A 34 -0.63 3.74 1.92
CA MET A 34 0.25 2.65 2.38
C MET A 34 1.54 2.55 1.58
N GLN A 35 1.49 2.71 0.26
CA GLN A 35 2.66 2.71 -0.62
C GLN A 35 3.58 3.91 -0.34
N LYS A 36 3.03 5.10 -0.07
CA LYS A 36 3.83 6.25 0.36
C LYS A 36 4.51 6.01 1.71
N ALA A 37 3.84 5.29 2.62
CA ALA A 37 4.41 4.95 3.91
C ALA A 37 5.54 3.91 3.80
N ALA A 38 5.49 3.04 2.77
CA ALA A 38 6.45 1.98 2.51
C ALA A 38 7.33 2.30 1.30
N THR A 39 8.38 3.09 1.50
CA THR A 39 9.39 3.35 0.47
C THR A 39 10.53 2.34 0.62
N CYS A 40 10.73 1.48 -0.38
CA CYS A 40 11.91 0.62 -0.48
C CYS A 40 12.88 1.23 -1.49
N GLU A 41 14.03 1.66 -1.01
CA GLU A 41 15.09 2.21 -1.84
C GLU A 41 16.24 1.19 -1.91
N LYS A 42 16.94 1.15 -3.04
CA LYS A 42 18.23 0.45 -3.09
C LYS A 42 19.20 1.26 -2.23
N SER A 43 19.76 0.63 -1.21
CA SER A 43 20.74 1.27 -0.35
C SER A 43 22.12 1.15 -1.01
N ASP A 44 22.75 2.30 -1.29
CA ASP A 44 24.15 2.36 -1.71
C ASP A 44 25.13 2.09 -0.55
N VAL A 45 24.62 1.98 0.68
CA VAL A 45 25.44 1.65 1.85
C VAL A 45 25.80 0.16 1.79
N PRO A 46 27.09 -0.20 1.67
CA PRO A 46 27.50 -1.60 1.65
C PRO A 46 27.16 -2.24 3.00
N ASN A 47 26.48 -3.38 2.97
CA ASN A 47 26.39 -4.21 4.17
C ASN A 47 27.80 -4.73 4.46
N LEU A 48 28.33 -4.40 5.65
CA LEU A 48 29.67 -4.79 6.07
C LEU A 48 29.85 -6.32 6.15
N ASP A 49 28.74 -7.06 6.29
CA ASP A 49 28.75 -8.53 6.27
C ASP A 49 28.77 -9.10 4.83
N HIS A 50 28.27 -8.36 3.82
CA HIS A 50 28.16 -8.82 2.44
C HIS A 50 28.29 -7.68 1.41
N PRO A 51 29.52 -7.23 1.11
CA PRO A 51 29.78 -5.99 0.34
C PRO A 51 29.43 -6.04 -1.15
N ASN A 52 29.08 -7.21 -1.70
CA ASN A 52 28.84 -7.41 -3.14
C ASN A 52 27.37 -7.66 -3.53
N LYS A 53 26.42 -7.50 -2.61
CA LYS A 53 24.98 -7.58 -2.93
C LYS A 53 24.37 -6.18 -2.89
N ALA A 54 23.51 -5.88 -3.87
CA ALA A 54 22.66 -4.69 -3.81
C ALA A 54 21.59 -4.95 -2.75
N HIS A 55 21.60 -4.18 -1.65
CA HIS A 55 20.67 -4.36 -0.54
C HIS A 55 19.43 -3.49 -0.75
N ALA A 56 18.24 -4.07 -0.61
CA ALA A 56 16.99 -3.29 -0.60
C ALA A 56 16.64 -2.94 0.86
N VAL A 57 16.48 -1.65 1.13
CA VAL A 57 16.12 -1.13 2.45
C VAL A 57 14.73 -0.52 2.36
N CYS A 58 13.79 -1.10 3.09
CA CYS A 58 12.43 -0.59 3.21
C CYS A 58 12.30 0.25 4.47
N ARG A 59 11.86 1.50 4.31
CA ARG A 59 11.56 2.41 5.42
C ARG A 59 10.06 2.57 5.56
N LEU A 60 9.57 2.36 6.77
CA LEU A 60 8.21 2.64 7.19
C LEU A 60 8.21 3.86 8.10
N LYS A 61 7.59 4.95 7.68
CA LYS A 61 7.51 6.19 8.48
C LYS A 61 6.39 6.05 9.53
N GLY A 62 6.77 6.07 10.81
CA GLY A 62 5.86 6.12 11.95
C GLY A 62 5.70 7.53 12.51
N LYS A 63 4.86 7.69 13.54
CA LYS A 63 4.67 8.97 14.25
C LYS A 63 5.93 9.43 15.00
N ASP A 64 6.72 8.48 15.50
CA ASP A 64 7.87 8.72 16.39
C ASP A 64 9.24 8.44 15.73
N GLY A 65 9.28 8.31 14.41
CA GLY A 65 10.51 8.00 13.65
C GLY A 65 10.25 7.09 12.46
N PHE A 66 11.25 6.31 12.06
CA PHE A 66 11.11 5.35 10.95
C PHE A 66 11.61 3.96 11.34
N LEU A 67 10.86 2.95 10.90
CA LEU A 67 11.26 1.55 10.98
C LEU A 67 12.00 1.20 9.70
N GLU A 68 13.24 0.75 9.82
CA GLU A 68 14.07 0.32 8.69
C GLU A 68 14.12 -1.21 8.67
N VAL A 69 13.79 -1.80 7.52
CA VAL A 69 13.78 -3.24 7.28
C VAL A 69 14.75 -3.54 6.14
N ASN A 70 15.76 -4.35 6.42
CA ASN A 70 16.64 -4.88 5.39
C ASN A 70 15.96 -6.09 4.76
N ALA A 71 15.74 -6.07 3.45
CA ALA A 71 15.06 -7.17 2.75
C ALA A 71 15.94 -8.44 2.64
N ASP A 72 17.27 -8.31 2.75
CA ASP A 72 18.23 -9.42 2.64
C ASP A 72 18.47 -10.17 3.97
N ASP A 73 18.24 -9.51 5.11
CA ASP A 73 18.35 -10.13 6.43
C ASP A 73 16.94 -10.55 6.87
N SER A 74 16.53 -11.78 6.56
CA SER A 74 15.19 -12.33 6.79
C SER A 74 14.61 -12.23 8.21
N ASN A 75 15.23 -11.54 9.19
CA ASN A 75 14.69 -11.39 10.55
C ASN A 75 15.15 -10.14 11.34
N ARG A 76 15.89 -9.16 10.79
CA ARG A 76 16.45 -8.06 11.59
C ARG A 76 15.74 -6.71 11.36
N LEU A 77 14.71 -6.44 12.17
CA LEU A 77 14.02 -5.15 12.25
C LEU A 77 14.87 -4.16 13.08
N ARG A 78 15.20 -2.98 12.55
CA ARG A 78 15.87 -1.90 13.33
C ARG A 78 14.99 -0.66 13.38
N LEU A 79 14.56 -0.28 14.58
CA LEU A 79 13.88 0.99 14.82
C LEU A 79 14.91 2.11 14.95
N LYS A 80 14.82 3.13 14.09
CA LYS A 80 15.62 4.37 14.21
C LYS A 80 14.70 5.50 14.66
N ARG A 81 14.98 6.05 15.85
CA ARG A 81 14.33 7.28 16.34
C ARG A 81 15.12 8.49 15.85
N THR A 82 14.42 9.54 15.45
CA THR A 82 14.97 10.88 15.18
C THR A 82 15.00 11.70 16.46
#